data_AF-A0A3A2Z4M0-F1
#
_entry.id   AF-A0A3A2Z4M0-F1
#
_cell.length_a   1.000
_cell.length_b   1.000
_cell.length_c   1.000
_cell.angle_alpha   90.00
_cell.angle_beta   90.00
_cell.angle_gamma   90.00
#
_symmetry.space_group_name_H-M   'P 1'
#
loop_
_entity.id
_entity.type
_entity.pdbx_description
1 polymer ?
#
loop_
_entity_poly.entity_id
_entity_poly.type
_entity_poly.pdbx_seq_one_letter_code
_entity_poly.pdbx_strand_id
1 'polypeptide(L)'
;MPMEVGMKLLSSEAATLRYLKSHSDIPVPEVYDYCASSDNDVGVPFILMSEAPGWPLSKVWKSVGSSQQDLDPASKAKVLTQLGSIARKLSQLRFENIGSLFEKDGSFEIKECLWRGQILHGRYALEVARGPFDSKADFYDSLISAFTEHAEILPLSHHCFVAPVPSPGDYSSNVQYRCAVSLWNDFVTIGRKIDTSNNRLDYIIAGDALRDIIKRFEVPYVNPETFHCAMLT
;
A
#
# COMPACT_ATOMS: atom_id res chain seq x y z
N MET A 1 11.21 2.20 -13.77
CA MET A 1 11.35 1.02 -12.88
C MET A 1 11.99 -0.10 -13.69
N PRO A 2 13.07 -0.72 -13.21
CA PRO A 2 13.75 -1.82 -13.88
C PRO A 2 12.80 -2.99 -14.12
N MET A 3 13.04 -3.72 -15.21
CA MET A 3 12.25 -4.90 -15.58
C MET A 3 12.19 -5.91 -14.43
N GLU A 4 13.33 -6.19 -13.79
CA GLU A 4 13.46 -7.13 -12.68
C GLU A 4 12.48 -6.86 -11.52
N VAL A 5 12.29 -5.59 -11.16
CA VAL A 5 11.34 -5.20 -10.10
C VAL A 5 9.90 -5.50 -10.53
N GLY A 6 9.57 -5.25 -11.80
CA GLY A 6 8.29 -5.62 -12.38
C GLY A 6 8.05 -7.14 -12.35
N MET A 7 9.09 -7.94 -12.64
CA MET A 7 9.02 -9.41 -12.58
C MET A 7 8.74 -9.91 -11.16
N LYS A 8 9.41 -9.33 -10.15
CA LYS A 8 9.19 -9.65 -8.73
C LYS A 8 7.76 -9.29 -8.29
N LEU A 9 7.29 -8.09 -8.65
CA LEU A 9 5.92 -7.64 -8.34
C LEU A 9 4.87 -8.58 -8.95
N LEU A 10 5.02 -8.94 -10.22
CA LEU A 10 4.11 -9.85 -10.91
C LEU A 10 4.10 -11.25 -10.27
N SER A 11 5.29 -11.80 -10.00
CA SER A 11 5.41 -13.10 -9.32
C SER A 11 4.73 -13.08 -7.95
N SER A 12 4.89 -11.98 -7.20
CA SER A 12 4.30 -11.85 -5.88
C SER A 12 2.78 -11.68 -5.92
N GLU A 13 2.26 -10.97 -6.92
CA GLU A 13 0.83 -10.84 -7.16
C GLU A 13 0.18 -12.21 -7.46
N ALA A 14 0.77 -12.97 -8.39
CA ALA A 14 0.29 -14.30 -8.73
C ALA A 14 0.32 -15.26 -7.53
N ALA A 15 1.43 -15.28 -6.78
CA ALA A 15 1.57 -16.08 -5.57
C ALA A 15 0.54 -15.69 -4.50
N THR A 16 0.30 -14.39 -4.31
CA THR A 16 -0.70 -13.88 -3.35
C THR A 16 -2.11 -14.34 -3.72
N LEU A 17 -2.49 -14.24 -5.00
CA LEU A 17 -3.81 -14.70 -5.47
C LEU A 17 -3.98 -16.21 -5.25
N ARG A 18 -2.98 -17.03 -5.60
CA ARG A 18 -3.00 -18.49 -5.39
C ARG A 18 -3.06 -18.86 -3.91
N TYR A 19 -2.32 -18.16 -3.06
CA TYR A 19 -2.36 -18.36 -1.61
C TYR A 19 -3.74 -18.04 -1.03
N LEU A 20 -4.30 -16.88 -1.37
CA LEU A 20 -5.63 -16.47 -0.89
C LEU A 20 -6.71 -17.47 -1.33
N LYS A 21 -6.64 -17.97 -2.57
CA LYS A 21 -7.56 -18.96 -3.11
C LYS A 21 -7.49 -20.31 -2.37
N SER A 22 -6.30 -20.72 -1.93
CA SER A 22 -6.07 -22.01 -1.26
C SER A 22 -6.25 -21.96 0.26
N HIS A 23 -6.07 -20.80 0.89
CA HIS A 23 -6.07 -20.63 2.35
C HIS A 23 -7.24 -19.81 2.90
N SER A 24 -8.15 -19.35 2.04
CA SER A 24 -9.34 -18.60 2.47
C SER A 24 -10.50 -18.77 1.49
N ASP A 25 -11.68 -18.31 1.90
CA ASP A 25 -12.87 -18.19 1.07
C ASP A 25 -13.07 -16.75 0.54
N ILE A 26 -12.00 -15.93 0.54
CA ILE A 26 -12.04 -14.59 -0.05
C ILE A 26 -12.18 -14.75 -1.57
N PRO A 27 -13.15 -14.07 -2.21
CA PRO A 27 -13.32 -14.14 -3.65
C PRO A 27 -12.17 -13.39 -4.34
N VAL A 28 -11.19 -14.14 -4.83
CA VAL A 28 -10.10 -13.65 -5.68
C VAL A 28 -10.13 -14.33 -7.04
N PRO A 29 -9.62 -13.68 -8.10
CA PRO A 29 -9.39 -14.33 -9.39
C PRO A 29 -8.58 -15.62 -9.26
N GLU A 30 -8.96 -16.65 -10.02
CA GLU A 30 -8.22 -17.89 -10.14
C GLU A 30 -7.09 -17.71 -11.16
N VAL A 31 -5.84 -17.88 -10.71
CA VAL A 31 -4.66 -17.81 -11.58
C VAL A 31 -4.48 -19.15 -12.30
N TYR A 32 -4.73 -19.17 -13.61
CA TYR A 32 -4.51 -20.34 -14.45
C TYR A 32 -3.03 -20.55 -14.74
N ASP A 33 -2.34 -19.47 -15.10
CA ASP A 33 -0.89 -19.50 -15.36
C ASP A 33 -0.28 -18.10 -15.20
N TYR A 34 1.03 -18.02 -14.99
CA TYR A 34 1.75 -16.75 -15.02
C TYR A 34 3.21 -16.95 -15.45
N CYS A 35 3.75 -15.98 -16.18
CA CYS A 35 5.17 -15.93 -16.49
C CYS A 35 5.69 -14.54 -16.17
N ALA A 36 6.65 -14.45 -15.23
CA ALA A 36 7.28 -13.19 -14.90
C ALA A 36 8.41 -12.81 -15.87
N SER A 37 8.99 -13.77 -16.59
CA SER A 37 10.03 -13.51 -17.59
C SER A 37 9.43 -12.90 -18.85
N SER A 38 10.22 -12.09 -19.57
CA SER A 38 9.91 -11.73 -20.97
C SER A 38 10.42 -12.77 -21.97
N ASP A 39 11.25 -13.70 -21.51
CA ASP A 39 11.70 -14.87 -22.26
C ASP A 39 10.61 -15.95 -22.21
N ASN A 40 9.54 -15.70 -22.95
CA ASN A 40 8.42 -16.62 -23.16
C ASN A 40 7.81 -16.34 -24.55
N ASP A 41 6.96 -17.24 -25.04
CA ASP A 41 6.39 -17.15 -26.40
C ASP A 41 5.55 -15.88 -26.66
N VAL A 42 5.04 -15.24 -25.62
CA VAL A 42 4.29 -13.97 -25.68
C VAL A 42 5.24 -12.76 -25.74
N GLY A 43 6.48 -12.91 -25.30
CA GLY A 43 7.52 -11.86 -25.28
C GLY A 43 7.36 -10.82 -24.19
N VAL A 44 6.37 -10.97 -23.31
CA VAL A 44 6.11 -10.07 -22.18
C VAL A 44 5.68 -10.85 -20.93
N PRO A 45 5.95 -10.33 -19.72
CA PRO A 45 5.41 -10.92 -18.50
C PRO A 45 3.89 -10.85 -18.46
N PHE A 46 3.25 -11.89 -17.91
CA PHE A 46 1.79 -11.96 -17.83
C PHE A 46 1.30 -12.75 -16.62
N ILE A 47 0.05 -12.48 -16.21
CA ILE A 47 -0.76 -13.36 -15.36
C ILE A 47 -2.04 -13.66 -16.14
N LEU A 48 -2.30 -14.93 -16.38
CA LEU A 48 -3.55 -15.42 -16.95
C LEU A 48 -4.45 -15.90 -15.82
N MET A 49 -5.60 -15.25 -15.67
CA MET A 49 -6.52 -15.51 -14.56
C MET A 49 -7.99 -15.37 -14.97
N SER A 50 -8.90 -15.89 -14.16
CA SER A 50 -10.34 -15.74 -14.35
C SER A 50 -10.79 -14.28 -14.26
N GLU A 51 -11.86 -13.91 -14.97
CA GLU A 51 -12.49 -12.60 -14.81
C GLU A 51 -13.13 -12.46 -13.41
N ALA A 52 -12.90 -11.33 -12.73
CA ALA A 52 -13.60 -10.99 -11.50
C ALA A 52 -15.01 -10.46 -11.84
N PRO A 53 -16.10 -11.14 -11.43
CA PRO A 53 -17.45 -10.71 -11.77
C PRO A 53 -17.83 -9.43 -10.99
N GLY A 54 -18.57 -8.53 -11.65
CA GLY A 54 -19.18 -7.36 -11.03
C GLY A 54 -18.68 -6.04 -11.60
N TRP A 55 -18.82 -4.96 -10.83
CA TRP A 55 -18.40 -3.62 -11.23
C TRP A 55 -17.48 -2.99 -10.20
N PRO A 56 -16.50 -2.16 -10.62
CA PRO A 56 -15.72 -1.35 -9.71
C PRO A 56 -16.63 -0.51 -8.81
N LEU A 57 -16.39 -0.56 -7.50
CA LEU A 57 -17.20 0.15 -6.51
C LEU A 57 -17.29 1.66 -6.79
N SER A 58 -16.22 2.26 -7.32
CA SER A 58 -16.17 3.68 -7.73
C SER A 58 -17.20 4.08 -8.80
N LYS A 59 -17.75 3.12 -9.56
CA LYS A 59 -18.81 3.39 -10.53
C LYS A 59 -20.18 3.59 -9.88
N VAL A 60 -20.41 3.02 -8.70
CA VAL A 60 -21.74 2.98 -8.06
C VAL A 60 -21.78 3.62 -6.67
N TRP A 61 -20.63 3.74 -6.01
CA TRP A 61 -20.48 4.40 -4.72
C TRP A 61 -20.02 5.84 -4.95
N LYS A 62 -20.95 6.79 -4.86
CA LYS A 62 -20.69 8.20 -5.13
C LYS A 62 -20.64 9.01 -3.85
N SER A 63 -19.90 10.12 -3.92
CA SER A 63 -19.84 11.12 -2.85
C SER A 63 -21.19 11.83 -2.71
N VAL A 64 -21.48 12.25 -1.48
CA VAL A 64 -22.67 13.05 -1.17
C VAL A 64 -22.68 14.30 -2.07
N GLY A 65 -23.78 14.50 -2.81
CA GLY A 65 -23.93 15.62 -3.74
C GLY A 65 -23.52 15.35 -5.19
N SER A 66 -23.15 14.11 -5.54
CA SER A 66 -23.03 13.69 -6.94
C SER A 66 -24.38 13.74 -7.65
N SER A 67 -24.40 14.20 -8.91
CA SER A 67 -25.58 14.15 -9.78
C SER A 67 -25.87 12.75 -10.35
N GLN A 68 -24.95 11.80 -10.13
CA GLN A 68 -25.10 10.41 -10.56
C GLN A 68 -25.85 9.57 -9.52
N GLN A 69 -26.50 8.50 -9.98
CA GLN A 69 -27.16 7.54 -9.10
C GLN A 69 -26.12 6.88 -8.17
N ASP A 70 -26.35 7.03 -6.87
CA ASP A 70 -25.54 6.46 -5.80
C ASP A 70 -26.19 5.20 -5.23
N LEU A 71 -25.42 4.38 -4.52
CA LEU A 71 -25.94 3.25 -3.77
C LEU A 71 -26.82 3.74 -2.62
N ASP A 72 -27.93 3.05 -2.39
CA ASP A 72 -28.77 3.31 -1.24
C ASP A 72 -28.03 2.97 0.08
N PRO A 73 -28.42 3.59 1.21
CA PRO A 73 -27.73 3.38 2.49
C PRO A 73 -27.64 1.92 2.94
N ALA A 74 -28.64 1.08 2.65
CA ALA A 74 -28.62 -0.34 3.03
C ALA A 74 -27.61 -1.13 2.20
N SER A 75 -27.52 -0.86 0.89
CA SER A 75 -26.47 -1.40 0.02
C SER A 75 -25.08 -0.95 0.47
N LYS A 76 -24.94 0.32 0.89
CA LYS A 76 -23.67 0.82 1.43
C LYS A 76 -23.26 0.08 2.70
N ALA A 77 -24.18 -0.11 3.63
CA ALA A 77 -23.93 -0.87 4.86
C ALA A 77 -23.52 -2.32 4.57
N LYS A 78 -24.14 -2.95 3.56
CA LYS A 78 -23.80 -4.32 3.13
C LYS A 78 -22.37 -4.43 2.62
N VAL A 79 -21.94 -3.52 1.75
CA VAL A 79 -20.55 -3.48 1.25
C VAL A 79 -19.56 -3.28 2.39
N LEU A 80 -19.82 -2.36 3.33
CA LEU A 80 -18.96 -2.16 4.49
C LEU A 80 -18.85 -3.42 5.36
N THR A 81 -19.96 -4.14 5.52
CA THR A 81 -19.97 -5.44 6.23
C THR A 81 -19.13 -6.48 5.49
N GLN A 82 -19.21 -6.54 4.15
CA GLN A 82 -18.38 -7.44 3.34
C GLN A 82 -16.90 -7.08 3.42
N LEU A 83 -16.55 -5.80 3.33
CA LEU A 83 -15.18 -5.32 3.49
C LEU A 83 -14.63 -5.65 4.88
N GLY A 84 -15.43 -5.48 5.93
CA GLY A 84 -15.07 -5.88 7.29
C GLY A 84 -14.82 -7.40 7.41
N SER A 85 -15.65 -8.21 6.76
CA SER A 85 -15.47 -9.67 6.71
C SER A 85 -14.17 -10.06 5.98
N ILE A 86 -13.88 -9.44 4.83
CA ILE A 86 -12.63 -9.66 4.09
C ILE A 86 -11.43 -9.23 4.92
N ALA A 87 -11.46 -8.03 5.52
CA ALA A 87 -10.39 -7.52 6.37
C ALA A 87 -10.11 -8.44 7.56
N ARG A 88 -11.16 -8.99 8.19
CA ARG A 88 -11.04 -10.00 9.24
C ARG A 88 -10.38 -11.28 8.74
N LYS A 89 -10.78 -11.81 7.57
CA LYS A 89 -10.20 -13.04 7.01
C LYS A 89 -8.73 -12.85 6.64
N LEU A 90 -8.39 -11.75 5.98
CA LEU A 90 -7.00 -11.37 5.71
C LEU A 90 -6.20 -11.26 7.02
N SER A 91 -6.81 -10.67 8.05
CA SER A 91 -6.22 -10.62 9.39
C SER A 91 -6.29 -11.94 10.15
N GLN A 92 -6.63 -13.06 9.55
CA GLN A 92 -6.39 -14.39 10.13
C GLN A 92 -5.26 -15.13 9.43
N LEU A 93 -4.91 -14.73 8.21
CA LEU A 93 -3.72 -15.21 7.52
C LEU A 93 -2.49 -14.59 8.18
N ARG A 94 -1.66 -15.43 8.79
CA ARG A 94 -0.46 -15.02 9.54
C ARG A 94 0.77 -15.63 8.91
N PHE A 95 1.83 -14.84 8.92
CA PHE A 95 3.16 -15.23 8.49
C PHE A 95 4.14 -14.90 9.61
N GLU A 96 5.25 -15.64 9.66
CA GLU A 96 6.30 -15.43 10.66
C GLU A 96 7.09 -14.15 10.38
N ASN A 97 7.18 -13.77 9.10
CA ASN A 97 7.93 -12.60 8.64
C ASN A 97 7.05 -11.56 7.93
N ILE A 98 7.55 -10.33 7.89
CA ILE A 98 6.98 -9.23 7.10
C ILE A 98 7.71 -9.15 5.77
N GLY A 99 6.98 -9.30 4.67
CA GLY A 99 7.56 -9.28 3.33
C GLY A 99 6.50 -9.51 2.25
N SER A 100 6.95 -9.80 1.04
CA SER A 100 6.08 -10.16 -0.08
C SER A 100 6.05 -11.68 -0.27
N LEU A 101 4.88 -12.21 -0.63
CA LEU A 101 4.69 -13.64 -0.84
C LEU A 101 5.21 -14.05 -2.22
N PHE A 102 5.90 -15.17 -2.30
CA PHE A 102 6.35 -15.81 -3.53
C PHE A 102 5.99 -17.29 -3.52
N GLU A 103 5.85 -17.85 -4.72
CA GLU A 103 5.61 -19.27 -4.91
C GLU A 103 6.90 -19.93 -5.45
N LYS A 104 7.26 -21.07 -4.86
CA LYS A 104 8.38 -21.90 -5.29
C LYS A 104 8.05 -23.36 -5.07
N ASP A 105 8.10 -24.16 -6.14
CA ASP A 105 7.84 -25.60 -6.10
C ASP A 105 6.49 -25.96 -5.44
N GLY A 106 5.46 -25.13 -5.67
CA GLY A 106 4.11 -25.29 -5.09
C GLY A 106 4.00 -24.91 -3.60
N SER A 107 5.08 -24.44 -2.99
CA SER A 107 5.10 -23.89 -1.63
C SER A 107 5.12 -22.36 -1.66
N PHE A 108 4.65 -21.73 -0.58
CA PHE A 108 4.65 -20.28 -0.43
C PHE A 108 5.72 -19.85 0.57
N GLU A 109 6.51 -18.84 0.21
CA GLU A 109 7.57 -18.28 1.04
C GLU A 109 7.48 -16.75 1.07
N ILE A 110 7.83 -16.15 2.21
CA ILE A 110 7.94 -14.70 2.36
C ILE A 110 9.37 -14.29 2.02
N LYS A 111 9.54 -13.32 1.12
CA LYS A 111 10.85 -12.75 0.76
C LYS A 111 10.88 -11.25 1.04
N GLU A 112 11.78 -10.54 0.35
CA GLU A 112 11.85 -9.09 0.36
C GLU A 112 10.47 -8.44 0.21
N CYS A 113 10.29 -7.32 0.87
CA CYS A 113 9.10 -6.52 0.84
C CYS A 113 9.09 -5.67 -0.44
N LEU A 114 8.01 -5.78 -1.20
CA LEU A 114 7.80 -4.98 -2.41
C LEU A 114 6.81 -3.83 -2.14
N TRP A 115 6.74 -3.34 -0.91
CA TRP A 115 5.82 -2.25 -0.55
C TRP A 115 6.15 -1.01 -1.39
N ARG A 116 5.09 -0.32 -1.82
CA ARG A 116 5.16 1.00 -2.48
C ARG A 116 6.19 1.99 -1.90
N GLY A 117 6.33 2.09 -0.57
CA GLY A 117 7.26 3.02 0.10
C GLY A 117 8.73 2.61 -0.01
N GLN A 118 8.99 1.37 -0.42
CA GLN A 118 10.33 0.84 -0.72
C GLN A 118 10.61 0.85 -2.22
N ILE A 119 9.60 0.73 -3.08
CA ILE A 119 9.79 0.54 -4.52
C ILE A 119 9.55 1.81 -5.34
N LEU A 120 8.49 2.57 -5.07
CA LEU A 120 8.07 3.67 -5.94
C LEU A 120 9.04 4.86 -5.89
N HIS A 121 8.92 5.75 -6.87
CA HIS A 121 9.71 6.99 -6.97
C HIS A 121 11.23 6.75 -6.93
N GLY A 122 11.71 5.71 -7.61
CA GLY A 122 13.14 5.40 -7.69
C GLY A 122 13.71 4.70 -6.45
N ARG A 123 12.91 4.51 -5.38
CA ARG A 123 13.39 3.88 -4.15
C ARG A 123 13.83 2.44 -4.32
N TYR A 124 13.39 1.75 -5.38
CA TYR A 124 13.89 0.43 -5.76
C TYR A 124 15.42 0.38 -5.96
N ALA A 125 16.08 1.52 -6.22
CA ALA A 125 17.51 1.61 -6.45
C ALA A 125 18.31 1.99 -5.19
N LEU A 126 17.63 2.19 -4.05
CA LEU A 126 18.28 2.46 -2.77
C LEU A 126 18.76 1.16 -2.14
N GLU A 127 19.92 1.22 -1.49
CA GLU A 127 20.57 0.10 -0.78
C GLU A 127 20.05 -0.02 0.65
N VAL A 128 18.73 -0.12 0.78
CA VAL A 128 18.03 -0.31 2.06
C VAL A 128 17.72 -1.79 2.30
N ALA A 129 17.70 -2.20 3.56
CA ALA A 129 17.21 -3.53 3.92
C ALA A 129 15.80 -3.74 3.37
N ARG A 130 15.53 -4.85 2.67
CA ARG A 130 14.20 -5.13 2.11
C ARG A 130 13.48 -6.28 2.78
N GLY A 131 14.12 -6.95 3.73
CA GLY A 131 13.56 -8.11 4.40
C GLY A 131 13.77 -9.41 3.62
N PRO A 132 13.05 -10.50 3.97
CA PRO A 132 11.93 -10.51 4.91
C PRO A 132 12.35 -10.06 6.32
N PHE A 133 11.45 -9.38 7.04
CA PHE A 133 11.75 -8.84 8.36
C PHE A 133 11.12 -9.72 9.46
N ASP A 134 11.86 -9.98 10.53
CA ASP A 134 11.38 -10.74 11.70
C ASP A 134 10.55 -9.88 12.66
N SER A 135 10.74 -8.56 12.64
CA SER A 135 10.07 -7.64 13.55
C SER A 135 9.44 -6.45 12.83
N LYS A 136 8.42 -5.88 13.47
CA LYS A 136 7.82 -4.62 13.00
C LYS A 136 8.81 -3.46 13.08
N ALA A 137 9.72 -3.48 14.06
CA ALA A 137 10.72 -2.44 14.23
C ALA A 137 11.67 -2.41 13.02
N ASP A 138 12.22 -3.56 12.62
CA ASP A 138 13.10 -3.66 11.44
C ASP A 138 12.40 -3.25 10.15
N PHE A 139 11.13 -3.67 10.00
CA PHE A 139 10.31 -3.29 8.86
C PHE A 139 10.10 -1.77 8.77
N TYR A 140 9.70 -1.13 9.88
CA TYR A 140 9.50 0.31 9.88
C TYR A 140 10.82 1.09 9.79
N ASP A 141 11.89 0.60 10.39
CA ASP A 141 13.23 1.19 10.28
C ASP A 141 13.73 1.19 8.84
N SER A 142 13.49 0.11 8.10
CA SER A 142 13.73 0.04 6.65
C SER A 142 12.91 1.08 5.87
N LEU A 143 11.61 1.24 6.18
CA LEU A 143 10.78 2.24 5.53
C LEU A 143 11.24 3.67 5.79
N ILE A 144 11.69 3.96 7.03
CA ILE A 144 12.28 5.25 7.39
C ILE A 144 13.58 5.44 6.64
N SER A 145 14.43 4.43 6.56
CA SER A 145 15.72 4.53 5.85
C SER A 145 15.48 4.83 4.37
N ALA A 146 14.52 4.16 3.72
CA ALA A 146 14.11 4.47 2.36
C ALA A 146 13.51 5.89 2.21
N PHE A 147 12.81 6.39 3.23
CA PHE A 147 12.26 7.74 3.27
C PHE A 147 13.35 8.81 3.42
N THR A 148 14.26 8.63 4.37
CA THR A 148 15.38 9.54 4.63
C THR A 148 16.35 9.56 3.46
N GLU A 149 16.78 8.41 2.95
CA GLU A 149 17.67 8.35 1.78
C GLU A 149 17.02 8.96 0.54
N HIS A 150 15.70 8.76 0.33
CA HIS A 150 15.00 9.48 -0.74
C HIS A 150 15.15 11.00 -0.55
N ALA A 151 14.91 11.50 0.65
CA ALA A 151 15.05 12.92 0.98
C ALA A 151 16.50 13.43 0.91
N GLU A 152 17.52 12.56 0.95
CA GLU A 152 18.93 12.93 0.82
C GLU A 152 19.39 12.95 -0.64
N ILE A 153 19.14 11.86 -1.37
CA ILE A 153 19.83 11.60 -2.64
C ILE A 153 18.90 11.51 -3.86
N LEU A 154 17.60 11.29 -3.66
CA LEU A 154 16.64 11.22 -4.77
C LEU A 154 15.99 12.59 -5.05
N PRO A 155 15.39 12.78 -6.25
CA PRO A 155 14.62 13.98 -6.55
C PRO A 155 13.33 14.04 -5.72
N LEU A 156 13.18 15.10 -4.94
CA LEU A 156 11.92 15.45 -4.27
C LEU A 156 10.97 16.08 -5.28
N SER A 157 10.23 15.23 -6.00
CA SER A 157 9.12 15.64 -6.85
C SER A 157 7.82 15.71 -6.05
N HIS A 158 6.85 16.49 -6.55
CA HIS A 158 5.48 16.47 -6.06
C HIS A 158 4.98 15.02 -5.85
N HIS A 159 4.39 14.74 -4.69
CA HIS A 159 3.77 13.45 -4.34
C HIS A 159 4.75 12.27 -4.15
N CYS A 160 6.04 12.52 -3.95
CA CYS A 160 7.01 11.44 -3.65
C CYS A 160 6.76 10.77 -2.28
N PHE A 161 6.02 11.44 -1.41
CA PHE A 161 5.47 10.89 -0.17
C PHE A 161 3.94 10.89 -0.30
N VAL A 162 3.35 9.70 -0.44
CA VAL A 162 1.95 9.51 -0.88
C VAL A 162 0.96 10.24 0.02
N ALA A 163 0.31 11.27 -0.52
CA ALA A 163 -0.88 11.90 0.06
C ALA A 163 -2.04 11.81 -0.95
N PRO A 164 -3.27 11.47 -0.53
CA PRO A 164 -4.40 11.37 -1.44
C PRO A 164 -4.71 12.71 -2.10
N VAL A 165 -4.53 12.79 -3.42
CA VAL A 165 -4.70 14.03 -4.19
C VAL A 165 -6.19 14.26 -4.50
N PRO A 166 -6.73 15.46 -4.23
CA PRO A 166 -8.09 15.82 -4.63
C PRO A 166 -8.30 15.65 -6.14
N SER A 167 -9.31 14.86 -6.54
CA SER A 167 -9.73 14.75 -7.94
C SER A 167 -10.93 15.66 -8.20
N PRO A 168 -10.99 16.43 -9.31
CA PRO A 168 -12.14 17.27 -9.62
C PRO A 168 -13.50 16.54 -9.59
N GLY A 169 -13.51 15.26 -9.97
CA GLY A 169 -14.72 14.44 -10.00
C GLY A 169 -15.31 14.09 -8.62
N ASP A 170 -14.56 14.31 -7.54
CA ASP A 170 -15.00 14.01 -6.18
C ASP A 170 -15.80 15.16 -5.54
N TYR A 171 -15.90 16.31 -6.21
CA TYR A 171 -16.48 17.54 -5.66
C TYR A 171 -17.67 18.04 -6.49
N SER A 172 -18.71 18.52 -5.80
CA SER A 172 -19.94 19.04 -6.43
C SER A 172 -19.75 20.38 -7.14
N SER A 173 -18.66 21.10 -6.85
CA SER A 173 -18.35 22.39 -7.47
C SER A 173 -16.84 22.65 -7.55
N ASN A 174 -16.45 23.54 -8.47
CA ASN A 174 -15.06 23.98 -8.59
C ASN A 174 -14.55 24.68 -7.32
N VAL A 175 -15.44 25.36 -6.57
CA VAL A 175 -15.09 26.03 -5.31
C VAL A 175 -14.68 24.99 -4.26
N GLN A 176 -15.48 23.94 -4.07
CA GLN A 176 -15.15 22.84 -3.15
C GLN A 176 -13.87 22.13 -3.55
N TYR A 177 -13.68 21.86 -4.85
CA TYR A 177 -12.43 21.29 -5.36
C TYR A 177 -11.22 22.16 -5.02
N ARG A 178 -11.29 23.47 -5.28
CA ARG A 178 -10.20 24.40 -4.94
C ARG A 178 -9.93 24.47 -3.44
N CYS A 179 -10.96 24.48 -2.60
CA CYS A 179 -10.80 24.42 -1.16
C CYS A 179 -10.10 23.13 -0.71
N ALA A 180 -10.48 21.98 -1.27
CA ALA A 180 -9.83 20.71 -0.97
C ALA A 180 -8.39 20.65 -1.46
N VAL A 181 -8.08 21.20 -2.64
CA VAL A 181 -6.70 21.36 -3.13
C VAL A 181 -5.90 22.27 -2.19
N SER A 182 -6.50 23.35 -1.68
CA SER A 182 -5.83 24.22 -0.70
C SER A 182 -5.53 23.46 0.60
N LEU A 183 -6.50 22.74 1.16
CA LEU A 183 -6.30 21.92 2.36
C LEU A 183 -5.28 20.82 2.15
N TRP A 184 -5.30 20.20 0.97
CA TRP A 184 -4.31 19.19 0.59
C TRP A 184 -2.92 19.82 0.49
N ASN A 185 -2.77 20.99 -0.12
CA ASN A 185 -1.52 21.74 -0.13
C ASN A 185 -1.05 22.05 1.30
N ASP A 186 -1.94 22.49 2.18
CA ASP A 186 -1.61 22.73 3.59
C ASP A 186 -1.17 21.44 4.30
N PHE A 187 -1.79 20.29 3.97
CA PHE A 187 -1.46 18.99 4.53
C PHE A 187 -0.10 18.45 4.05
N VAL A 188 0.21 18.56 2.76
CA VAL A 188 1.46 18.04 2.19
C VAL A 188 2.64 18.99 2.36
N THR A 189 2.41 20.19 2.87
CA THR A 189 3.47 21.19 3.06
C THR A 189 4.01 21.14 4.48
N ILE A 190 5.23 20.60 4.67
CA ILE A 190 5.94 20.78 5.94
C ILE A 190 6.43 22.25 5.99
N GLY A 191 5.95 23.00 6.98
CA GLY A 191 6.32 24.42 7.14
C GLY A 191 5.87 25.32 5.98
N ARG A 192 4.75 25.00 5.31
CA ARG A 192 4.21 25.71 4.11
C ARG A 192 5.07 25.61 2.85
N LYS A 193 5.96 24.63 2.78
CA LYS A 193 6.76 24.37 1.60
C LYS A 193 6.35 23.02 0.99
N ILE A 194 6.14 22.95 -0.32
CA ILE A 194 5.76 21.72 -1.03
C ILE A 194 6.95 20.75 -1.07
N ASP A 195 6.72 19.44 -1.21
CA ASP A 195 7.73 18.40 -1.52
C ASP A 195 8.72 18.88 -2.60
N THR A 196 9.80 19.51 -2.17
CA THR A 196 10.83 20.13 -3.00
C THR A 196 12.17 20.06 -2.30
N SER A 197 13.27 20.29 -3.03
CA SER A 197 14.62 20.29 -2.46
C SER A 197 14.82 21.26 -1.29
N ASN A 198 13.98 22.30 -1.17
CA ASN A 198 14.05 23.28 -0.09
C ASN A 198 13.58 22.73 1.28
N ASN A 199 13.02 21.52 1.29
CA ASN A 199 12.47 20.85 2.47
C ASN A 199 13.28 19.65 2.92
N ARG A 200 14.42 19.37 2.27
CA ARG A 200 15.23 18.19 2.60
C ARG A 200 15.48 18.09 4.10
N LEU A 201 15.94 19.18 4.73
CA LEU A 201 16.15 19.23 6.18
C LEU A 201 14.89 18.88 6.98
N ASP A 202 13.73 19.40 6.58
CA ASP A 202 12.46 19.15 7.26
C ASP A 202 12.06 17.65 7.16
N TYR A 203 12.31 16.99 6.02
CA TYR A 203 12.13 15.55 5.88
C TYR A 203 13.15 14.73 6.66
N ILE A 204 14.42 15.15 6.72
CA ILE A 204 15.43 14.48 7.56
C ILE A 204 14.99 14.50 9.03
N ILE A 205 14.59 15.68 9.53
CA ILE A 205 14.09 15.83 10.91
C ILE A 205 12.86 14.94 11.14
N ALA A 206 11.95 14.87 10.17
CA ALA A 206 10.78 13.97 10.26
C ALA A 206 11.21 12.49 10.31
N GLY A 207 12.21 12.09 9.52
CA GLY A 207 12.77 10.73 9.53
C GLY A 207 13.39 10.37 10.87
N ASP A 208 14.18 11.27 11.45
CA ASP A 208 14.78 11.10 12.79
C ASP A 208 13.70 10.99 13.88
N ALA A 209 12.68 11.86 13.83
CA ALA A 209 11.56 11.82 14.75
C ALA A 209 10.77 10.50 14.66
N LEU A 210 10.53 9.99 13.44
CA LEU A 210 9.89 8.69 13.22
C LEU A 210 10.74 7.56 13.78
N ARG A 211 12.08 7.62 13.64
CA ARG A 211 12.98 6.59 14.15
C ARG A 211 12.97 6.55 15.68
N ASP A 212 12.90 7.71 16.32
CA ASP A 212 12.72 7.82 17.77
C ASP A 212 11.37 7.31 18.25
N ILE A 213 10.30 7.49 17.46
CA ILE A 213 8.98 6.90 17.76
C ILE A 213 9.05 5.37 17.71
N ILE A 214 9.71 4.78 16.71
CA ILE A 214 9.83 3.32 16.61
C ILE A 214 10.61 2.72 17.77
N LYS A 215 11.72 3.33 18.17
CA LYS A 215 12.49 2.88 19.34
C LYS A 215 11.64 2.82 20.61
N ARG A 216 10.62 3.67 20.73
CA ARG A 216 9.68 3.64 21.86
C ARG A 216 8.69 2.47 21.78
N PHE A 217 8.40 1.93 20.60
CA PHE A 217 7.59 0.71 20.46
C PHE A 217 8.28 -0.54 21.00
N GLU A 218 9.61 -0.54 21.06
CA GLU A 218 10.39 -1.64 21.64
C GLU A 218 10.42 -1.63 23.17
N VAL A 219 10.01 -0.53 23.82
CA VAL A 219 9.84 -0.49 25.27
C VAL A 219 8.56 -1.26 25.62
N PRO A 220 8.63 -2.39 26.33
CA PRO A 220 7.46 -3.21 26.58
C PRO A 220 6.47 -2.44 27.47
N TYR A 221 5.34 -2.03 26.90
CA TYR A 221 4.18 -1.65 27.69
C TYR A 221 3.61 -2.93 28.31
N VAL A 222 3.98 -3.20 29.56
CA VAL A 222 3.35 -4.27 30.35
C VAL A 222 1.99 -3.78 30.83
N ASN A 223 0.93 -4.20 30.14
CA ASN A 223 -0.41 -4.25 30.73
C ASN A 223 -1.10 -5.57 30.31
N PRO A 224 -1.24 -6.56 31.22
CA PRO A 224 -1.81 -7.87 30.91
C PRO A 224 -3.31 -7.88 30.57
N GLU A 225 -4.04 -6.77 30.68
CA GLU A 225 -5.52 -6.79 30.61
C GLU A 225 -6.15 -6.07 29.42
N THR A 226 -5.44 -5.79 28.31
CA THR A 226 -6.09 -5.08 27.19
C THR A 226 -5.59 -5.50 25.81
N PHE A 227 -5.91 -6.73 25.40
CA PHE A 227 -6.10 -7.02 23.96
C PHE A 227 -7.53 -6.64 23.55
N HIS A 228 -7.82 -5.34 23.54
CA HIS A 228 -8.95 -4.84 22.76
C HIS A 228 -8.44 -4.46 21.38
N CYS A 229 -8.95 -5.20 20.39
CA CYS A 229 -8.86 -4.89 18.98
C CYS A 229 -9.33 -3.44 18.75
N ALA A 230 -8.38 -2.50 18.63
CA ALA A 230 -8.67 -1.15 18.18
C ALA A 230 -8.88 -1.22 16.66
N MET A 231 -10.13 -1.43 16.26
CA MET A 231 -10.61 -1.04 14.94
C MET A 231 -10.43 0.47 14.80
N LEU A 232 -9.66 0.90 13.81
CA LEU A 232 -9.70 2.28 13.35
C LEU A 232 -10.97 2.44 12.51
N THR A 233 -11.97 3.09 13.12
CA THR A 233 -13.02 3.85 12.44
C THR A 233 -12.43 5.06 11.72
#